data_AF-A0A554PAT8-F1
#
_entry.id   AF-A0A554PAT8-F1
#
_cell.length_a   1.000
_cell.length_b   1.000
_cell.length_c   1.000
_cell.angle_alpha   90.00
_cell.angle_beta   90.00
_cell.angle_gamma   90.00
#
_symmetry.space_group_name_H-M   'P 1'
#
loop_
_entity.id
_entity.type
_entity.pdbx_description
1 polymer ?
#
loop_
_entity_poly.entity_id
_entity_poly.type
_entity_poly.pdbx_seq_one_letter_code
_entity_poly.pdbx_strand_id
1 'polypeptide(L)'
;MSAQEQQWIAQHPVVRMIVNDDLAPAAFFDANGNFNGIVADLFDIISLRTGLQFEVQRTGSLNNLQQALNAGEAGLAMLIPTPERETFLRFTPSFATSSFAVVNARANKTFNGLQSLQGKRLAIAKGSPS
;
A
#
# COMPACT_ATOMS: atom_id res chain seq x y z
N MET A 1 7.30 -20.11 -13.38
CA MET A 1 5.84 -20.25 -13.44
C MET A 1 5.51 -21.72 -13.56
N SER A 2 4.69 -22.23 -12.66
CA SER A 2 4.12 -23.57 -12.72
C SER A 2 2.93 -23.63 -13.69
N ALA A 3 2.50 -24.84 -14.06
CA ALA A 3 1.31 -25.03 -14.89
C ALA A 3 0.03 -24.48 -14.22
N GLN A 4 -0.06 -24.62 -12.89
CA GLN A 4 -1.19 -24.10 -12.11
C GLN A 4 -1.25 -22.56 -12.14
N GLU A 5 -0.09 -21.89 -12.04
CA GLU A 5 -0.01 -20.43 -12.12
C GLU A 5 -0.39 -19.93 -13.52
N GLN A 6 0.08 -20.60 -14.58
CA GLN A 6 -0.28 -20.29 -15.96
C GLN A 6 -1.79 -20.41 -16.21
N GLN A 7 -2.39 -21.49 -15.73
CA GLN A 7 -3.83 -21.70 -15.84
C GLN A 7 -4.61 -20.64 -15.06
N TRP A 8 -4.15 -20.28 -13.85
CA TRP A 8 -4.78 -19.23 -13.06
C TRP A 8 -4.75 -17.89 -13.79
N ILE A 9 -3.60 -17.49 -14.35
CA ILE A 9 -3.45 -16.25 -15.13
C ILE A 9 -4.40 -16.24 -16.33
N ALA A 10 -4.50 -17.36 -17.05
CA ALA A 10 -5.42 -17.48 -18.19
C ALA A 10 -6.90 -17.32 -17.80
N GLN A 11 -7.26 -17.75 -16.58
CA GLN A 11 -8.62 -17.62 -16.04
C GLN A 11 -8.89 -16.26 -15.38
N HIS A 12 -7.85 -15.55 -14.96
CA HIS A 12 -7.91 -14.28 -14.23
C HIS A 12 -7.02 -13.23 -14.91
N PRO A 13 -7.33 -12.83 -16.15
CA PRO A 13 -6.50 -11.90 -16.91
C PRO A 13 -6.44 -10.50 -16.27
N VAL A 14 -7.40 -10.17 -15.41
CA VAL A 14 -7.50 -8.89 -14.71
C VAL A 14 -7.44 -9.14 -13.21
N VAL A 15 -6.48 -8.50 -12.55
CA VAL A 15 -6.32 -8.53 -11.09
C VAL A 15 -6.72 -7.17 -10.52
N ARG A 16 -7.73 -7.18 -9.65
CA ARG A 16 -8.20 -5.97 -8.98
C ARG A 16 -7.44 -5.72 -7.69
N MET A 17 -6.96 -4.50 -7.53
CA MET A 17 -6.26 -4.02 -6.34
C MET A 17 -7.02 -2.86 -5.72
N ILE A 18 -7.13 -2.85 -4.39
CA ILE A 18 -7.67 -1.72 -3.64
C ILE A 18 -6.57 -1.04 -2.83
N VAL A 19 -6.50 0.28 -2.93
CA VAL A 19 -5.48 1.11 -2.26
C VAL A 19 -6.15 2.22 -1.46
N ASN A 20 -5.68 2.41 -0.23
CA ASN A 20 -5.89 3.65 0.50
C ASN A 20 -4.78 4.64 0.09
N ASP A 21 -5.13 5.78 -0.50
CA ASP A 21 -4.25 6.72 -1.22
C ASP A 21 -3.23 7.48 -0.33
N ASP A 22 -2.89 6.93 0.82
CA ASP A 22 -2.07 7.58 1.85
C ASP A 22 -0.60 7.09 1.80
N LEU A 23 -0.22 6.36 0.74
CA LEU A 23 1.06 5.67 0.62
C LEU A 23 2.00 6.28 -0.42
N ALA A 24 1.82 7.55 -0.77
CA ALA A 24 2.79 8.27 -1.60
C ALA A 24 4.21 8.26 -0.95
N PRO A 25 5.29 8.10 -1.74
CA PRO A 25 5.32 7.94 -3.20
C PRO A 25 5.21 6.46 -3.67
N ALA A 26 4.94 5.51 -2.79
CA ALA A 26 4.94 4.08 -3.12
C ALA A 26 3.70 3.65 -3.93
N ALA A 27 2.51 4.08 -3.53
CA ALA A 27 1.26 3.84 -4.23
C ALA A 27 0.28 4.97 -3.93
N PHE A 28 -0.05 5.75 -4.95
CA PHE A 28 -0.97 6.87 -4.84
C PHE A 28 -1.63 7.16 -6.18
N PHE A 29 -2.62 8.05 -6.22
CA PHE A 29 -3.11 8.61 -7.46
C PHE A 29 -2.62 10.04 -7.63
N ASP A 30 -2.19 10.38 -8.85
CA ASP A 30 -1.75 11.72 -9.20
C ASP A 30 -2.94 12.72 -9.26
N ALA A 31 -2.62 13.99 -9.54
CA ALA A 31 -3.62 15.05 -9.66
C ALA A 31 -4.65 14.83 -10.79
N ASN A 32 -4.33 13.97 -11.76
CA ASN A 32 -5.23 13.60 -12.85
C ASN A 32 -6.07 12.35 -12.53
N GLY A 33 -5.86 11.73 -11.37
CA GLY A 33 -6.55 10.51 -10.95
C GLY A 33 -5.94 9.22 -11.50
N ASN A 34 -4.71 9.25 -12.03
CA ASN A 34 -4.02 8.05 -12.49
C ASN A 34 -3.28 7.39 -11.32
N PHE A 35 -3.37 6.07 -11.20
CA PHE A 35 -2.55 5.33 -10.24
C PHE A 35 -1.07 5.45 -10.60
N ASN A 36 -0.23 5.78 -9.61
CA ASN A 36 1.16 6.14 -9.76
C ASN A 36 2.00 5.70 -8.54
N GLY A 37 3.31 5.75 -8.70
CA GLY A 37 4.31 5.35 -7.70
C GLY A 37 4.97 4.01 -8.02
N ILE A 38 5.84 3.58 -7.11
CA ILE A 38 6.68 2.38 -7.26
C ILE A 38 5.85 1.12 -7.55
N VAL A 39 4.66 1.01 -6.99
CA VAL A 39 3.79 -0.16 -7.24
C VAL A 39 3.17 -0.14 -8.63
N ALA A 40 2.91 1.04 -9.21
CA ALA A 40 2.48 1.14 -10.60
C ALA A 40 3.59 0.61 -11.54
N ASP A 41 4.84 1.04 -11.32
CA ASP A 41 5.99 0.55 -12.09
C ASP A 41 6.18 -0.97 -11.94
N LEU A 42 5.96 -1.50 -10.74
CA LEU A 42 6.03 -2.94 -10.48
C LEU A 42 4.93 -3.71 -11.24
N PHE A 43 3.72 -3.16 -11.31
CA PHE A 43 2.62 -3.75 -12.08
C PHE A 43 2.93 -3.77 -13.56
N ASP A 44 3.51 -2.71 -14.13
CA ASP A 44 3.93 -2.69 -15.53
C ASP A 44 4.93 -3.82 -15.82
N ILE A 45 5.91 -4.05 -14.94
CA ILE A 45 6.88 -5.14 -15.09
C ILE A 45 6.19 -6.52 -15.02
N ILE A 46 5.23 -6.70 -14.12
CA ILE A 46 4.48 -7.96 -14.00
C ILE A 46 3.61 -8.18 -15.25
N SER A 47 2.91 -7.15 -15.70
CA SER A 47 2.08 -7.17 -16.91
C SER A 47 2.89 -7.55 -18.14
N LEU A 48 4.08 -6.96 -18.33
CA LEU A 48 4.98 -7.29 -19.44
C LEU A 48 5.44 -8.76 -19.42
N ARG A 49 5.61 -9.36 -18.24
CA ARG A 49 6.10 -10.74 -18.09
C ARG A 49 4.99 -11.80 -18.15
N THR A 50 3.77 -11.44 -17.77
CA THR A 50 2.69 -12.41 -17.51
C THR A 50 1.46 -12.20 -18.38
N GLY A 51 1.29 -11.02 -18.97
CA GLY A 51 0.07 -10.61 -19.67
C GLY A 51 -1.07 -10.14 -18.76
N LEU A 52 -0.92 -10.24 -17.43
CA LEU A 52 -1.91 -9.76 -16.47
C LEU A 52 -2.17 -8.26 -16.64
N GLN A 53 -3.41 -7.85 -16.44
CA GLN A 53 -3.82 -6.46 -16.36
C GLN A 53 -4.21 -6.13 -14.92
N PHE A 54 -3.88 -4.93 -14.46
CA PHE A 54 -4.18 -4.49 -13.11
C PHE A 54 -5.21 -3.36 -13.13
N GLU A 55 -6.31 -3.55 -12.39
CA GLU A 55 -7.31 -2.51 -12.14
C GLU A 55 -7.16 -2.02 -10.71
N VAL A 56 -6.81 -0.75 -10.52
CA VAL A 56 -6.59 -0.18 -9.19
C VAL A 56 -7.73 0.75 -8.80
N GLN A 57 -8.36 0.44 -7.67
CA GLN A 57 -9.48 1.20 -7.13
C GLN A 57 -9.10 1.87 -5.81
N ARG A 58 -9.54 3.11 -5.65
CA ARG A 58 -9.37 3.88 -4.42
C ARG A 58 -10.41 3.43 -3.39
N THR A 59 -9.98 3.20 -2.16
CA THR A 59 -10.86 3.09 -0.99
C THR A 59 -10.74 4.31 -0.08
N GLY A 60 -11.79 4.60 0.69
CA GLY A 60 -11.79 5.64 1.72
C GLY A 60 -11.46 5.15 3.13
N SER A 61 -11.32 3.84 3.35
CA SER A 61 -10.98 3.31 4.68
C SER A 61 -10.39 1.89 4.64
N LEU A 62 -9.65 1.54 5.70
CA LEU A 62 -9.18 0.17 5.94
C LEU A 62 -10.34 -0.83 6.05
N ASN A 63 -11.48 -0.43 6.63
CA ASN A 63 -12.65 -1.29 6.77
C ASN A 63 -13.23 -1.66 5.39
N ASN A 64 -13.37 -0.69 4.50
CA ASN A 64 -13.88 -0.91 3.14
C ASN A 64 -12.92 -1.81 2.35
N LEU A 65 -11.61 -1.62 2.53
CA LEU A 65 -10.59 -2.47 1.90
C LEU A 65 -10.74 -3.92 2.37
N GLN A 66 -10.86 -4.15 3.68
CA GLN A 66 -11.04 -5.49 4.23
C GLN A 66 -12.34 -6.14 3.74
N GLN A 67 -13.43 -5.37 3.67
CA GLN A 67 -14.71 -5.86 3.14
C GLN A 67 -14.58 -6.30 1.67
N ALA A 68 -13.94 -5.49 0.83
CA ALA A 68 -13.77 -5.81 -0.58
C ALA A 68 -12.86 -7.03 -0.82
N LEU A 69 -11.82 -7.21 -0.01
CA LEU A 69 -11.01 -8.43 -0.04
C LEU A 69 -11.82 -9.66 0.39
N ASN A 70 -12.59 -9.56 1.48
CA ASN A 70 -13.41 -10.66 1.98
C ASN A 70 -14.56 -11.03 1.03
N ALA A 71 -15.12 -10.04 0.32
CA ALA A 71 -16.17 -10.24 -0.67
C ALA A 71 -15.64 -10.73 -2.02
N GLY A 72 -14.31 -10.76 -2.22
CA GLY A 72 -13.70 -11.12 -3.50
C GLY A 72 -13.84 -10.04 -4.58
N GLU A 73 -14.23 -8.81 -4.21
CA GLU A 73 -14.32 -7.67 -5.11
C GLU A 73 -12.93 -7.18 -5.53
N ALA A 74 -11.92 -7.39 -4.67
CA ALA A 74 -10.51 -7.22 -4.99
C ALA A 74 -9.69 -8.45 -4.57
N GLY A 75 -8.66 -8.76 -5.35
CA GLY A 75 -7.72 -9.84 -5.05
C GLY A 75 -6.46 -9.36 -4.33
N LEU A 76 -6.16 -8.06 -4.40
CA LEU A 76 -4.95 -7.45 -3.84
C LEU A 76 -5.26 -6.17 -3.08
N ALA A 77 -4.39 -5.86 -2.12
CA ALA A 77 -4.36 -4.57 -1.46
C ALA A 77 -2.93 -4.19 -1.07
N MET A 78 -2.64 -2.89 -1.00
CA MET A 78 -1.38 -2.41 -0.42
C MET A 78 -1.59 -1.92 1.00
N LEU A 79 -0.89 -2.57 1.93
CA LEU A 79 -0.93 -2.30 3.35
C LEU A 79 0.45 -2.51 3.96
N ILE A 80 0.73 -1.78 5.04
CA ILE A 80 1.89 -2.07 5.90
C ILE A 80 1.55 -3.30 6.77
N PRO A 81 2.40 -4.34 6.83
CA PRO A 81 2.18 -5.48 7.70
C PRO A 81 2.10 -5.09 9.18
N THR A 82 1.21 -5.72 9.92
CA THR A 82 1.09 -5.62 11.39
C THR A 82 0.61 -6.97 11.93
N PRO A 83 0.94 -7.37 13.16
CA PRO A 83 0.45 -8.63 13.74
C PRO A 83 -1.07 -8.78 13.67
N GLU A 84 -1.83 -7.71 13.89
CA GLU A 84 -3.30 -7.70 13.78
C GLU A 84 -3.76 -8.04 12.36
N ARG A 85 -3.22 -7.36 11.34
CA ARG A 85 -3.53 -7.60 9.92
C ARG A 85 -3.18 -9.00 9.45
N GLU A 86 -2.09 -9.58 9.97
CA GLU A 86 -1.68 -10.94 9.62
C GLU A 86 -2.65 -12.01 10.12
N THR A 87 -3.53 -11.68 11.08
CA THR A 87 -4.58 -12.62 11.52
C THR A 87 -5.66 -12.85 10.44
N PHE A 88 -5.82 -11.94 9.49
CA PHE A 88 -6.86 -12.01 8.46
C PHE A 88 -6.37 -11.76 7.02
N LEU A 89 -5.10 -11.41 6.82
CA LEU A 89 -4.48 -11.22 5.50
C LEU A 89 -3.22 -12.06 5.34
N ARG A 90 -2.96 -12.46 4.09
CA ARG A 90 -1.67 -13.03 3.69
C ARG A 90 -0.85 -11.97 2.97
N PHE A 91 0.32 -11.68 3.49
CA PHE A 91 1.26 -10.73 2.88
C PHE A 91 2.23 -11.46 1.96
N THR A 92 2.61 -10.82 0.86
CA THR A 92 3.75 -11.24 0.05
C THR A 92 5.04 -11.00 0.83
N PRO A 93 6.18 -11.60 0.42
CA PRO A 93 7.48 -11.12 0.86
C PRO A 93 7.59 -9.60 0.65
N SER A 94 8.28 -8.92 1.56
CA SER A 94 8.47 -7.48 1.44
C SER A 94 9.33 -7.15 0.22
N PHE A 95 8.87 -6.19 -0.57
CA PHE A 95 9.60 -5.65 -1.73
C PHE A 95 10.14 -4.24 -1.48
N ALA A 96 9.83 -3.64 -0.33
CA ALA A 96 10.28 -2.30 0.06
C ALA A 96 10.41 -2.17 1.58
N THR A 97 11.43 -1.43 2.03
CA THR A 97 11.60 -1.07 3.44
C THR A 97 11.72 0.44 3.57
N SER A 98 11.19 0.98 4.66
CA SER A 98 11.25 2.41 4.97
C SER A 98 11.50 2.60 6.46
N SER A 99 12.25 3.65 6.80
CA SER A 99 12.49 4.06 8.19
C SER A 99 11.61 5.25 8.53
N PHE A 100 11.03 5.24 9.73
CA PHE A 100 10.29 6.39 10.21
C PHE A 100 11.21 7.59 10.45
N ALA A 101 10.74 8.77 10.07
CA ALA A 101 11.40 10.05 10.33
C ALA A 101 10.41 11.02 10.98
N VAL A 102 10.93 11.90 11.84
CA VAL A 102 10.15 13.00 12.40
C VAL A 102 10.29 14.20 11.49
N VAL A 103 9.16 14.72 11.02
CA VAL A 103 9.11 15.95 10.23
C VAL A 103 8.56 17.08 11.10
N ASN A 104 9.26 18.21 11.12
CA ASN A 104 8.85 19.43 11.84
C ASN A 104 8.68 20.61 10.87
N ALA A 105 7.95 21.63 11.31
CA ALA A 105 7.82 22.87 10.54
C ALA A 105 9.20 23.53 10.36
N ARG A 106 9.52 24.00 9.15
CA ARG A 106 10.81 24.62 8.81
C ARG A 106 11.19 25.81 9.70
N ALA A 107 10.19 26.56 10.20
CA ALA A 107 10.41 27.69 11.11
C ALA A 107 10.84 27.25 12.52
N ASN A 108 10.62 25.99 12.90
CA ASN A 108 10.93 25.47 14.21
C ASN A 108 12.36 24.91 14.26
N LYS A 109 13.32 25.78 14.54
CA LYS A 109 14.75 25.43 14.63
C LYS A 109 15.14 24.69 15.92
N THR A 110 14.20 24.38 16.82
CA THR A 110 14.53 23.78 18.13
C THR A 110 14.49 22.26 18.15
N PHE A 111 14.26 21.60 17.01
CA PHE A 111 14.28 20.14 16.93
C PHE A 111 15.71 19.64 16.76
N ASN A 112 16.27 19.05 17.82
CA ASN A 112 17.63 18.48 17.83
C ASN A 112 17.63 16.98 18.16
N GLY A 113 16.53 16.28 17.86
CA GLY A 113 16.35 14.86 18.16
C GLY A 113 15.10 14.57 19.00
N LEU A 114 14.86 13.29 19.30
CA LEU A 114 13.64 12.82 19.96
C LEU A 114 13.40 13.44 21.35
N GLN A 115 14.46 13.82 22.07
CA GLN A 115 14.33 14.51 23.37
C GLN A 115 13.58 15.84 23.24
N SER A 116 13.67 16.49 22.07
CA SER A 116 12.96 17.75 21.78
C SER A 116 11.44 17.56 21.68
N LEU A 117 10.96 16.31 21.65
CA LEU A 117 9.53 15.97 21.59
C LEU A 117 8.88 15.81 22.97
N GLN A 118 9.65 15.87 24.06
CA GLN A 118 9.07 15.80 25.41
C GLN A 118 8.06 16.93 25.62
N GLY A 119 6.84 16.56 26.04
CA GLY A 119 5.72 17.50 26.22
C GLY A 119 5.16 18.09 24.92
N LYS A 120 5.58 17.61 23.74
CA LYS A 120 5.01 18.02 22.45
C LYS A 120 3.90 17.06 22.01
N ARG A 121 3.05 17.53 21.11
CA ARG A 121 2.04 16.70 20.43
C ARG A 121 2.66 16.08 19.18
N LEU A 122 2.56 14.76 19.07
CA LEU A 122 2.96 14.01 17.89
C LEU A 122 1.69 13.63 17.10
N ALA A 123 1.68 13.93 15.80
CA ALA A 123 0.67 13.43 14.89
C ALA A 123 1.19 12.18 14.18
N ILE A 124 0.35 11.14 14.09
CA ILE A 124 0.64 9.89 13.39
C ILE A 124 -0.54 9.62 12.46
N ALA A 125 -0.28 9.07 11.27
CA ALA A 125 -1.35 8.68 10.36
C ALA A 125 -2.24 7.61 11.00
N LYS A 126 -3.55 7.75 10.81
CA LYS A 126 -4.52 6.80 11.37
C LYS A 126 -4.29 5.42 10.73
N GLY A 127 -4.11 4.39 11.56
CA GLY A 127 -3.85 3.03 11.08
C GLY A 127 -2.38 2.75 10.73
N SER A 128 -1.44 3.65 11.07
CA SER A 128 -0.03 3.29 11.15
C SER A 128 0.18 2.20 12.21
N PRO A 129 1.10 1.24 11.98
CA PRO A 129 1.52 0.30 13.01
C PRO A 129 1.96 1.06 14.26
N SER A 130 1.41 0.71 15.42
CA SER A 130 1.79 1.23 16.74
C SER A 130 2.81 0.34 17.43
#